data_AF-A0A8J6UQ10-F1
#
_entry.id   AF-A0A8J6UQ10-F1
#
_cell.length_a   1.000
_cell.length_b   1.000
_cell.length_c   1.000
_cell.angle_alpha   90.00
_cell.angle_beta   90.00
_cell.angle_gamma   90.00
#
_symmetry.space_group_name_H-M   'P 1'
#
loop_
_entity.id
_entity.type
_entity.pdbx_description
1 polymer ?
#
loop_
_entity_poly.entity_id
_entity_poly.type
_entity_poly.pdbx_seq_one_letter_code
_entity_poly.pdbx_strand_id
1 'polypeptide(L)'
;MREYHCINDLLDLSSEDPVLWREIYGYMQVCLYEDEEADLLFRVATEDDLPEIQALGTPEETATIILQNRTIQRIIFVTEVIFLIFIEQALYS
;
A
#
# COMPACT_ATOMS: atom_id res chain seq x y z
N MET A 1 0.80 10.36 -4.40
CA MET A 1 1.21 9.23 -3.52
C MET A 1 2.08 9.65 -2.32
N ARG A 2 1.91 9.01 -1.15
CA ARG A 2 2.77 9.18 0.05
C ARG A 2 3.75 8.01 0.15
N GLU A 3 5.02 8.29 0.45
CA GLU A 3 6.10 7.30 0.43
C GLU A 3 6.56 6.90 1.85
N TYR A 4 7.01 5.65 1.99
CA TYR A 4 7.57 5.07 3.20
C TYR A 4 8.78 4.21 2.83
N HIS A 5 9.92 4.48 3.45
CA HIS A 5 11.20 3.82 3.20
C HIS A 5 11.56 2.86 4.33
N CYS A 6 11.04 3.11 5.53
CA CYS A 6 11.27 2.25 6.68
C CYS A 6 10.08 2.22 7.62
N ILE A 7 10.13 1.29 8.58
CA ILE A 7 9.11 1.11 9.62
C ILE A 7 8.85 2.40 10.40
N ASN A 8 9.89 3.21 10.64
CA ASN A 8 9.75 4.45 11.41
C ASN A 8 8.93 5.51 10.66
N ASP A 9 8.85 5.44 9.33
CA ASP A 9 8.03 6.36 8.53
C ASP A 9 6.53 6.10 8.75
N LEU A 10 6.17 4.91 9.25
CA LEU A 10 4.79 4.48 9.48
C LEU A 10 4.25 4.91 10.85
N LEU A 11 5.04 5.56 11.71
CA LEU A 11 4.65 5.86 13.09
C LEU A 11 3.36 6.69 13.17
N ASP A 12 3.25 7.76 12.37
CA ASP A 12 2.03 8.59 12.35
C ASP A 12 0.83 7.80 11.85
N LEU A 13 1.05 6.96 10.82
CA LEU A 13 0.00 6.14 10.21
C LEU A 13 -0.60 5.14 11.20
N SER A 14 0.19 4.66 12.17
CA SER A 14 -0.31 3.76 13.22
C SER A 14 -1.45 4.36 14.04
N SER A 15 -1.50 5.69 14.15
CA SER A 15 -2.53 6.43 14.88
C SER A 15 -3.66 6.95 13.98
N GLU A 16 -3.34 7.36 12.75
CA GLU A 16 -4.30 7.88 11.77
C GLU A 16 -5.15 6.75 11.18
N ASP A 17 -4.50 5.65 10.84
CA ASP A 17 -5.11 4.52 10.15
C ASP A 17 -4.43 3.19 10.55
N PRO A 18 -4.80 2.64 11.72
CA PRO A 18 -4.16 1.43 12.27
C PRO A 18 -4.30 0.20 11.35
N VAL A 19 -5.35 0.17 10.53
CA VAL A 19 -5.59 -0.94 9.61
C VAL A 19 -4.63 -0.86 8.43
N LEU A 20 -4.50 0.31 7.80
CA LEU A 20 -3.55 0.50 6.71
C LEU A 20 -2.11 0.33 7.20
N TRP A 21 -1.81 0.88 8.38
CA TRP A 21 -0.53 0.69 9.05
C TRP A 21 -0.17 -0.80 9.17
N ARG A 22 -1.11 -1.64 9.65
CA ARG A 22 -0.88 -3.07 9.82
C ARG A 22 -0.58 -3.77 8.50
N GLU A 23 -1.29 -3.41 7.41
CA GLU A 23 -1.06 -4.03 6.10
C GLU A 23 0.31 -3.66 5.52
N ILE A 24 0.71 -2.39 5.63
CA ILE A 24 2.02 -1.93 5.13
C ILE A 24 3.15 -2.49 5.99
N TYR A 25 3.04 -2.34 7.32
CA TYR A 25 4.03 -2.84 8.26
C TYR A 25 4.21 -4.35 8.10
N GLY A 26 3.12 -5.11 8.05
CA GLY A 26 3.17 -6.56 7.91
C GLY A 26 3.87 -7.00 6.63
N TYR A 27 3.55 -6.36 5.49
CA TYR A 27 4.21 -6.69 4.23
C TYR A 27 5.69 -6.28 4.22
N MET A 28 6.01 -5.08 4.70
CA MET A 28 7.39 -4.60 4.81
C MET A 28 8.25 -5.53 5.67
N GLN A 29 7.72 -6.05 6.78
CA GLN A 29 8.41 -7.03 7.62
C GLN A 29 8.68 -8.35 6.90
N VAL A 30 7.74 -8.83 6.07
CA VAL A 30 7.95 -10.03 5.27
C VAL A 30 9.04 -9.79 4.23
N CYS A 31 9.01 -8.66 3.52
CA CYS A 31 10.07 -8.31 2.56
C CYS A 31 11.44 -8.27 3.22
N LEU A 32 11.57 -7.59 4.37
CA LEU A 32 12.83 -7.52 5.12
C LEU A 32 13.29 -8.86 5.70
N TYR A 33 12.35 -9.77 5.99
CA TYR A 33 12.68 -11.12 6.43
C TYR A 33 13.20 -12.00 5.28
N GLU A 34 12.62 -11.84 4.08
CA GLU A 34 13.05 -12.57 2.88
C GLU A 34 14.36 -12.00 2.30
N ASP A 35 14.54 -10.69 2.39
CA ASP A 35 15.71 -9.96 1.95
C ASP A 35 15.95 -8.72 2.84
N GLU A 36 16.91 -8.83 3.77
CA GLU A 36 17.26 -7.75 4.71
C GLU A 36 17.77 -6.48 4.01
N GLU A 37 18.20 -6.59 2.74
CA GLU A 37 18.68 -5.48 1.90
C GLU A 37 17.65 -5.06 0.84
N ALA A 38 16.39 -5.49 0.96
CA ALA A 38 15.33 -5.13 0.02
C ALA A 38 15.17 -3.60 -0.10
N ASP A 39 15.66 -3.04 -1.21
CA ASP A 39 15.52 -1.61 -1.57
C ASP A 39 14.17 -1.36 -2.25
N LEU A 40 13.09 -1.74 -1.56
CA LEU A 40 11.72 -1.56 -2.04
C LEU A 40 11.14 -0.26 -1.52
N LEU A 41 10.57 0.53 -2.42
CA LEU A 41 9.84 1.74 -2.07
C LEU A 41 8.37 1.42 -1.78
N PHE A 42 7.89 1.74 -0.58
CA PHE A 42 6.48 1.53 -0.21
C PHE A 42 5.70 2.81 -0.41
N ARG A 43 4.55 2.74 -1.08
CA ARG A 43 3.71 3.90 -1.39
C ARG A 43 2.26 3.66 -1.00
N VAL A 44 1.59 4.72 -0.55
CA VAL A 44 0.14 4.77 -0.41
C VAL A 44 -0.41 5.71 -1.46
N ALA A 45 -1.44 5.25 -2.16
CA ALA A 45 -2.06 5.92 -3.27
C ALA A 45 -3.58 5.96 -3.12
N THR A 46 -4.22 6.95 -3.75
CA THR A 46 -5.68 7.04 -3.90
C THR A 46 -6.07 6.86 -5.36
N GLU A 47 -7.38 6.83 -5.64
CA GLU A 47 -7.90 6.74 -7.02
C GLU A 47 -7.35 7.82 -7.96
N ASP A 48 -7.00 9.00 -7.43
CA ASP A 48 -6.43 10.09 -8.22
C ASP A 48 -5.03 9.77 -8.76
N ASP A 49 -4.30 8.85 -8.11
CA ASP A 49 -2.96 8.42 -8.52
C ASP A 49 -3.01 7.28 -9.57
N LEU A 50 -4.19 6.76 -9.93
CA LEU A 50 -4.35 5.66 -10.90
C LEU A 50 -3.59 5.86 -12.23
N PRO A 51 -3.61 7.05 -12.87
CA PRO A 51 -2.87 7.27 -14.11
C PRO A 51 -1.36 7.09 -13.94
N GLU A 52 -0.81 7.49 -12.78
CA GLU A 52 0.61 7.35 -12.47
C GLU A 52 0.97 5.88 -12.26
N ILE A 53 0.15 5.14 -11.50
CA ILE A 53 0.33 3.70 -11.27
C ILE A 53 0.30 2.93 -12.59
N GLN A 54 -0.65 3.25 -13.48
CA GLN A 54 -0.75 2.61 -14.79
C GLN A 54 0.46 2.89 -15.69
N ALA A 55 1.11 4.05 -15.52
CA ALA A 55 2.30 4.40 -16.28
C ALA A 55 3.55 3.58 -15.87
N LEU A 56 3.54 2.97 -14.68
CA LEU A 56 4.62 2.07 -14.22
C LEU A 56 4.65 0.74 -14.97
N GLY A 57 3.58 0.42 -15.72
CA GLY A 57 3.50 -0.78 -16.54
C GLY A 57 2.80 -1.94 -15.84
N THR A 58 3.22 -3.17 -16.17
CA THR A 58 2.58 -4.38 -15.66
C THR A 58 3.16 -4.73 -14.29
N PRO A 59 2.35 -4.87 -13.24
CA PRO A 59 2.82 -5.33 -11.94
C PRO A 59 3.21 -6.82 -11.98
N GLU A 60 4.16 -7.20 -11.15
CA GLU A 60 4.57 -8.59 -10.91
C GLU A 60 3.45 -9.35 -10.18
N GLU A 61 2.85 -8.71 -9.17
CA GLU A 61 1.77 -9.28 -8.38
C GLU A 61 0.76 -8.21 -7.98
N THR A 62 -0.50 -8.61 -7.86
CA THR A 62 -1.54 -7.79 -7.23
C THR A 62 -2.33 -8.60 -6.21
N ALA A 63 -2.66 -7.99 -5.08
CA ALA A 63 -3.50 -8.58 -4.05
C ALA A 63 -4.61 -7.60 -3.65
N THR A 64 -5.84 -8.11 -3.51
CA THR A 64 -7.00 -7.32 -3.07
C THR A 64 -7.32 -7.66 -1.63
N ILE A 65 -7.36 -6.64 -0.77
CA ILE A 65 -7.71 -6.73 0.65
C ILE A 65 -9.03 -5.99 0.83
N ILE A 66 -10.10 -6.74 1.09
CA ILE A 66 -11.44 -6.20 1.28
C ILE A 66 -11.68 -5.98 2.76
N LEU A 67 -12.02 -4.75 3.13
CA LEU A 67 -12.38 -4.34 4.48
C LEU A 67 -13.81 -3.81 4.45
N GLN A 68 -14.44 -3.68 5.63
CA GLN A 68 -15.87 -3.34 5.72
C GLN A 68 -16.29 -2.02 5.04
N ASN A 69 -15.37 -1.07 4.89
CA ASN A 69 -15.67 0.29 4.38
C ASN A 69 -14.70 0.76 3.27
N ARG A 70 -13.82 -0.14 2.80
CA ARG A 70 -12.82 0.18 1.78
C ARG A 70 -12.18 -1.09 1.24
N THR A 71 -11.63 -0.95 0.05
CA THR A 71 -10.74 -1.93 -0.54
C THR A 71 -9.33 -1.37 -0.62
N ILE A 72 -8.33 -2.18 -0.28
CA ILE A 72 -6.92 -1.88 -0.50
C ILE A 72 -6.42 -2.84 -1.57
N GLN A 73 -5.91 -2.30 -2.68
CA GLN A 73 -5.15 -3.07 -3.65
C GLN A 73 -3.66 -2.89 -3.38
N ARG A 74 -2.97 -3.98 -3.05
CA ARG A 74 -1.51 -4.01 -3.02
C ARG A 74 -1.00 -4.41 -4.38
N ILE A 75 -0.20 -3.55 -5.00
CA ILE A 75 0.34 -3.69 -6.36
C ILE A 75 1.86 -3.72 -6.23
N ILE A 76 2.47 -4.79 -6.70
CA ILE A 76 3.89 -5.07 -6.50
C ILE A 76 4.60 -4.94 -7.84
N PHE A 77 5.59 -4.07 -7.90
CA PHE A 77 6.56 -3.94 -8.97
C PHE A 77 7.93 -4.38 -8.45
N VAL A 78 8.89 -4.55 -9.35
CA VAL A 78 10.27 -4.95 -9.02
C VAL A 78 10.92 -3.99 -8.01
N THR A 79 10.60 -2.70 -8.07
CA THR A 79 11.24 -1.66 -7.25
C THR A 79 10.31 -1.03 -6.20
N GLU A 80 9.01 -1.28 -6.28
CA GLU A 80 8.06 -0.59 -5.42
C GLU A 80 6.79 -1.40 -5.14
N VAL A 81 6.19 -1.13 -3.97
CA VAL A 81 4.95 -1.72 -3.51
C VAL A 81 3.96 -0.60 -3.23
N ILE A 82 2.85 -0.59 -3.97
CA ILE A 82 1.82 0.45 -3.87
C ILE A 82 0.57 -0.10 -3.21
N PHE A 83 0.09 0.58 -2.18
CA PHE A 83 -1.18 0.33 -1.51
C PHE A 83 -2.20 1.37 -1.99
N LEU A 84 -2.99 0.98 -3.00
CA LEU A 84 -4.05 1.81 -3.59
C LEU A 84 -5.35 1.64 -2.81
N ILE A 85 -5.88 2.76 -2.30
CA ILE A 85 -7.06 2.77 -1.43
C ILE A 85 -8.29 3.21 -2.21
N PHE A 86 -9.33 2.38 -2.18
CA PHE A 86 -10.67 2.68 -2.67
C PHE A 86 -11.61 2.77 -1.48
N ILE A 87 -12.21 3.94 -1.24
CA ILE A 87 -13.20 4.10 -0.16
C ILE A 87 -14.56 3.70 -0.69
N GLU A 88 -15.21 2.73 -0.05
CA GLU A 88 -16.59 2.39 -0.41
C GLU A 88 -17.51 3.45 0.20
N GLN A 89 -18.07 4.31 -0.64
CA GLN A 89 -19.16 5.18 -0.19
C GLN A 89 -20.35 4.30 0.16
N ALA A 90 -20.74 4.29 1.43
CA ALA A 90 -21.99 3.69 1.83
C ALA A 90 -23.12 4.41 1.07
N LEU A 91 -23.81 3.68 0.18
CA LEU A 91 -25.04 4.11 -0.46
C LEU A 91 -26.14 4.26 0.59
N TYR A 92 -26.08 5.34 1.38
CA TYR A 92 -27.20 5.80 2.19
C TYR A 92 -27.72 7.10 1.58
N SER A 93 -28.50 6.92 0.51
CA SER A 93 -29.49 7.86 -0.01
C SER A 93 -30.83 7.63 0.65
#